data_AF-A0A511Z648-F1
#
_entry.id   AF-A0A511Z648-F1
#
_cell.length_a   1.000
_cell.length_b   1.000
_cell.length_c   1.000
_cell.angle_alpha   90.00
_cell.angle_beta   90.00
_cell.angle_gamma   90.00
#
_symmetry.space_group_name_H-M   'P 1'
#
loop_
_entity.id
_entity.type
_entity.pdbx_description
1 polymer ?
#
loop_
_entity_poly.entity_id
_entity_poly.type
_entity_poly.pdbx_seq_one_letter_code
_entity_poly.pdbx_strand_id
1 'polypeptide(L)'
;MRVQNQVIKGQKNGDTIQFLLDSEAKRPNGTPSEKMITDSEEIAFVYLLDDEEGYAYIHFPRDTWAFMAQVLQGDDDPALIWNGESIPLPGFIEELTMLVYNIEGNDNYGEAFTTAVEHEFEAFLQSQSINY
;
A
#
# COMPACT_ATOMS: atom_id res chain seq x y z
N MET A 1 -19.46 -1.86 -2.94
CA MET A 1 -19.33 -2.67 -1.69
C MET A 1 -18.60 -1.78 -0.70
N ARG A 2 -19.02 -1.64 0.57
CA ARG A 2 -18.32 -0.71 1.48
C ARG A 2 -16.94 -1.30 1.80
N VAL A 3 -15.87 -0.59 1.47
CA VAL A 3 -14.50 -0.96 1.86
C VAL A 3 -14.46 -1.14 3.38
N GLN A 4 -14.10 -2.34 3.85
CA GLN A 4 -14.19 -2.68 5.28
C GLN A 4 -12.87 -2.47 6.02
N ASN A 5 -11.73 -2.69 5.37
CA ASN A 5 -10.40 -2.55 5.97
C ASN A 5 -9.63 -1.42 5.27
N GLN A 6 -10.09 -0.18 5.47
CA GLN A 6 -9.44 1.00 4.92
C GLN A 6 -8.43 1.57 5.93
N VAL A 7 -7.21 1.81 5.46
CA VAL A 7 -6.20 2.55 6.21
C VAL A 7 -6.61 4.01 6.30
N ILE A 8 -6.65 4.54 7.51
CA ILE A 8 -7.05 5.93 7.78
C ILE A 8 -5.86 6.89 7.82
N LYS A 9 -4.66 6.38 8.12
CA LYS A 9 -3.46 7.21 8.30
C LYS A 9 -2.18 6.37 8.26
N GLY A 10 -1.09 6.95 7.76
CA GLY A 10 0.28 6.49 8.03
C GLY A 10 0.95 7.30 9.15
N GLN A 11 1.89 6.69 9.86
CA GLN A 11 2.75 7.37 10.82
C GLN A 11 4.14 6.75 10.84
N LYS A 12 5.14 7.54 11.19
CA LYS A 12 6.49 7.03 11.47
C LYS A 12 6.59 6.66 12.95
N ASN A 13 7.12 5.47 13.24
CA ASN A 13 7.41 5.00 14.60
C ASN A 13 8.84 4.46 14.65
N GLY A 14 9.77 5.26 15.18
CA GLY A 14 11.20 4.98 15.03
C GLY A 14 11.60 5.08 13.56
N ASP A 15 12.23 4.03 13.03
CA ASP A 15 12.65 3.95 11.63
C ASP A 15 11.59 3.31 10.72
N THR A 16 10.55 2.69 11.29
CA THR A 16 9.53 1.97 10.54
C THR A 16 8.27 2.82 10.32
N ILE A 17 7.62 2.64 9.17
CA ILE A 17 6.30 3.20 8.90
C ILE A 17 5.20 2.25 9.40
N GLN A 18 4.18 2.81 10.02
CA GLN A 18 3.00 2.12 10.50
C GLN A 18 1.75 2.70 9.87
N PHE A 19 0.82 1.85 9.46
CA PHE A 19 -0.46 2.23 8.90
C PHE A 19 -1.57 1.92 9.89
N LEU A 20 -2.40 2.91 10.22
CA LEU A 20 -3.50 2.75 11.15
C LEU A 20 -4.76 2.36 10.38
N LEU A 21 -5.36 1.24 10.77
CA LEU A 21 -6.68 0.84 10.31
C LEU A 21 -7.75 1.61 11.09
N ASP A 22 -8.91 1.84 10.47
CA ASP A 22 -10.10 2.33 11.17
C ASP A 22 -10.40 1.45 12.40
N SER A 23 -10.57 2.06 13.57
CA SER A 23 -10.86 1.34 14.82
C SER A 23 -12.24 0.66 14.80
N GLU A 24 -13.16 1.17 13.98
CA GLU A 24 -14.48 0.59 13.76
C GLU A 24 -14.46 -0.57 12.76
N ALA A 25 -13.35 -0.76 12.01
CA ALA A 25 -13.18 -1.93 11.16
C ALA A 25 -13.06 -3.20 12.02
N LYS A 26 -13.54 -4.32 11.49
CA LYS A 26 -13.21 -5.62 12.07
C LYS A 26 -11.72 -5.86 11.92
N ARG A 27 -11.12 -6.55 12.89
CA ARG A 27 -9.75 -7.04 12.76
C ARG A 27 -9.64 -7.79 11.43
N PRO A 28 -8.68 -7.45 10.55
CA PRO A 28 -8.40 -8.27 9.38
C PRO A 28 -7.99 -9.67 9.82
N ASN A 29 -8.70 -10.68 9.32
CA ASN A 29 -8.31 -12.08 9.51
C ASN A 29 -7.33 -12.50 8.40
N GLY A 30 -6.64 -13.61 8.63
CA GLY A 30 -5.71 -14.18 7.66
C GLY A 30 -4.23 -13.86 7.92
N THR A 31 -3.37 -14.50 7.13
CA THR A 31 -1.92 -14.33 7.14
C THR A 31 -1.47 -13.40 6.02
N PRO A 32 -0.50 -12.50 6.24
CA PRO A 32 0.04 -11.67 5.16
C PRO A 32 0.48 -12.50 3.97
N SER A 33 -0.06 -12.21 2.78
CA SER A 33 0.19 -13.04 1.59
C SER A 33 1.40 -12.58 0.79
N GLU A 34 2.06 -11.48 1.20
CA GLU A 34 3.16 -10.85 0.45
C GLU A 34 2.76 -10.49 -0.99
N LYS A 35 1.50 -10.06 -1.15
CA LYS A 35 0.93 -9.67 -2.45
C LYS A 35 0.22 -8.34 -2.33
N MET A 36 0.37 -7.52 -3.37
CA MET A 36 -0.36 -6.27 -3.52
C MET A 36 -1.01 -6.21 -4.91
N ILE A 37 -2.21 -5.64 -4.96
CA ILE A 37 -2.92 -5.31 -6.21
C ILE A 37 -3.34 -3.85 -6.18
N THR A 38 -3.99 -3.40 -7.24
CA THR A 38 -4.59 -2.08 -7.34
C THR A 38 -6.12 -2.16 -7.42
N ASP A 39 -6.78 -1.16 -6.87
CA ASP A 39 -8.17 -0.83 -7.16
C ASP A 39 -8.17 0.58 -7.75
N SER A 40 -8.17 0.65 -9.08
CA SER A 40 -8.05 1.95 -9.77
C SER A 40 -9.35 2.74 -9.79
N GLU A 41 -10.50 2.09 -9.60
CA GLU A 41 -11.78 2.78 -9.44
C GLU A 41 -11.82 3.53 -8.10
N GLU A 42 -11.33 2.91 -7.03
CA GLU A 42 -11.25 3.51 -5.69
C GLU A 42 -9.94 4.29 -5.45
N ILE A 43 -9.05 4.36 -6.45
CA ILE A 43 -7.74 5.00 -6.38
C ILE A 43 -6.95 4.54 -5.14
N ALA A 44 -6.73 3.22 -5.07
CA ALA A 44 -6.09 2.57 -3.94
C ALA A 44 -5.10 1.49 -4.35
N PHE A 45 -4.08 1.31 -3.53
CA PHE A 45 -3.33 0.05 -3.46
C PHE A 45 -3.99 -0.87 -2.45
N VAL A 46 -3.91 -2.18 -2.69
CA VAL A 46 -4.60 -3.17 -1.85
C VAL A 46 -3.65 -4.30 -1.49
N TYR A 47 -3.35 -4.45 -0.21
CA TYR A 47 -2.55 -5.57 0.31
C TYR A 47 -3.48 -6.72 0.70
N LEU A 48 -3.07 -7.95 0.41
CA LEU A 48 -3.89 -9.14 0.61
C LEU A 48 -3.45 -9.92 1.87
N LEU A 49 -4.43 -10.43 2.61
CA LEU A 49 -4.22 -11.44 3.64
C LEU A 49 -4.92 -12.74 3.21
N ASP A 50 -4.21 -13.86 3.27
CA ASP A 50 -4.74 -15.19 3.02
C ASP A 50 -5.60 -15.63 4.22
N ASP A 51 -6.89 -15.86 3.99
CA ASP A 51 -7.83 -16.38 4.97
C ASP A 51 -8.41 -17.72 4.50
N GLU A 52 -8.98 -18.52 5.40
CA GLU A 52 -9.51 -19.85 5.05
C GLU A 52 -10.61 -19.81 3.97
N GLU A 53 -11.34 -18.68 3.89
CA GLU A 53 -12.45 -18.47 2.96
C GLU A 53 -12.07 -17.64 1.71
N GLY A 54 -10.79 -17.24 1.56
CA GLY A 54 -10.33 -16.42 0.44
C GLY A 54 -9.32 -15.36 0.86
N TYR A 55 -9.54 -14.10 0.47
CA TYR A 55 -8.65 -12.99 0.82
C TYR A 55 -9.37 -11.94 1.65
N ALA A 56 -8.69 -11.41 2.66
CA ALA A 56 -9.01 -10.11 3.23
C ALA A 56 -8.17 -9.02 2.55
N TYR A 57 -8.78 -7.86 2.32
CA TYR A 57 -8.19 -6.78 1.52
C TYR A 57 -7.95 -5.53 2.38
N ILE A 58 -6.70 -5.13 2.57
CA ILE A 58 -6.33 -3.90 3.25
C ILE A 58 -6.15 -2.80 2.19
N HIS A 59 -7.02 -1.80 2.20
CA HIS A 59 -6.99 -0.71 1.22
C HIS A 59 -6.17 0.47 1.73
N PHE A 60 -5.24 0.91 0.90
CA PHE A 60 -4.40 2.09 1.08
C PHE A 60 -4.92 3.17 0.13
N PRO A 61 -5.87 4.01 0.57
CA PRO A 61 -6.39 5.09 -0.26
C PRO A 61 -5.32 6.15 -0.51
N ARG A 62 -5.49 6.94 -1.57
CA ARG A 62 -4.53 7.98 -1.99
C ARG A 62 -3.94 8.82 -0.85
N ASP A 63 -4.75 9.24 0.11
CA ASP A 63 -4.31 10.07 1.25
C ASP A 63 -3.24 9.41 2.14
N THR A 64 -2.97 8.11 1.97
CA THR A 64 -1.96 7.34 2.70
C THR A 64 -0.66 7.16 1.91
N TRP A 65 -0.64 7.47 0.62
CA TRP A 65 0.46 7.12 -0.28
C TRP A 65 1.75 7.89 0.01
N ALA A 66 1.68 9.09 0.57
CA ALA A 66 2.88 9.82 1.02
C ALA A 66 3.72 9.02 2.03
N PHE A 67 3.09 8.15 2.82
CA PHE A 67 3.79 7.22 3.72
C PHE A 67 4.24 5.95 3.00
N MET A 68 3.52 5.50 1.98
CA MET A 68 3.97 4.39 1.11
C MET A 68 5.22 4.78 0.32
N ALA A 69 5.29 6.01 -0.20
CA ALA A 69 6.49 6.54 -0.84
C ALA A 69 7.67 6.64 0.13
N GLN A 70 7.43 6.92 1.42
CA GLN A 70 8.46 6.86 2.45
C GLN A 70 8.90 5.43 2.77
N VAL A 71 7.99 4.44 2.71
CA VAL A 71 8.35 3.02 2.84
C VAL A 71 9.37 2.62 1.76
N LEU A 72 9.16 3.05 0.52
CA LEU A 72 10.10 2.79 -0.59
C LEU A 72 11.47 3.49 -0.44
N GLN A 73 11.60 4.45 0.48
CA GLN A 73 12.89 5.10 0.80
C GLN A 73 13.63 4.42 1.96
N GLY A 74 12.97 3.50 2.67
CA GLY A 74 13.55 2.71 3.75
C GLY A 74 13.90 1.29 3.33
N ASP A 75 14.43 0.52 4.29
CA ASP A 75 14.82 -0.88 4.08
C ASP A 75 13.83 -1.88 4.71
N ASP A 76 12.87 -1.39 5.52
CA ASP A 76 11.96 -2.22 6.31
C ASP A 76 10.52 -2.13 5.81
N ASP A 77 9.89 -3.31 5.66
CA ASP A 77 8.46 -3.39 5.41
C ASP A 77 7.63 -2.77 6.54
N PRO A 78 6.48 -2.16 6.22
CA PRO A 78 5.63 -1.51 7.21
C PRO A 78 4.79 -2.52 7.99
N ALA A 79 4.11 -2.02 9.03
CA ALA A 79 3.11 -2.78 9.76
C ALA A 79 1.74 -2.09 9.75
N LEU A 80 0.68 -2.88 9.71
CA LEU A 80 -0.68 -2.42 9.98
C LEU A 80 -0.94 -2.42 11.50
N ILE A 81 -1.53 -1.34 12.01
CA ILE A 81 -1.92 -1.17 13.40
C ILE A 81 -3.43 -1.16 13.49
N TRP A 82 -3.99 -2.06 14.29
CA TRP A 82 -5.43 -2.11 14.59
C TRP A 82 -5.63 -2.31 16.09
N ASN A 83 -6.30 -1.36 16.76
CA ASN A 83 -6.58 -1.42 18.20
C ASN A 83 -5.37 -1.77 19.09
N GLY A 84 -4.17 -1.28 18.71
CA GLY A 84 -2.91 -1.51 19.43
C GLY A 84 -2.18 -2.80 19.07
N GLU A 85 -2.79 -3.66 18.26
CA GLU A 85 -2.12 -4.82 17.66
C GLU A 85 -1.32 -4.40 16.44
N SER A 86 -0.13 -5.01 16.26
CA SER A 86 0.74 -4.78 15.11
C SER A 86 0.78 -6.03 14.23
N ILE A 87 0.44 -5.86 12.96
CA ILE A 87 0.43 -6.90 11.93
C ILE A 87 1.49 -6.52 10.88
N PRO A 88 2.65 -7.18 10.84
CA PRO A 88 3.66 -6.93 9.80
C PRO A 88 3.10 -7.20 8.40
N LEU A 89 3.53 -6.41 7.42
CA LEU A 89 3.14 -6.56 6.01
C LEU A 89 4.38 -6.90 5.17
N PRO A 90 4.93 -8.12 5.28
CA PRO A 90 6.11 -8.52 4.50
C PRO A 90 5.86 -8.41 2.98
N GLY A 91 6.92 -8.18 2.21
CA GLY A 91 6.86 -8.08 0.75
C GLY A 91 6.20 -6.79 0.24
N PHE A 92 5.91 -5.84 1.12
CA PHE A 92 5.24 -4.60 0.75
C PHE A 92 6.11 -3.74 -0.15
N ILE A 93 7.40 -3.58 0.19
CA ILE A 93 8.35 -2.81 -0.64
C ILE A 93 8.47 -3.43 -2.03
N GLU A 94 8.65 -4.75 -2.11
CA GLU A 94 8.82 -5.47 -3.39
C GLU A 94 7.57 -5.32 -4.28
N GLU A 95 6.40 -5.63 -3.75
CA GLU A 95 5.15 -5.60 -4.50
C GLU A 95 4.75 -4.17 -4.91
N LEU A 96 4.89 -3.20 -4.00
CA LEU A 96 4.63 -1.79 -4.31
C LEU A 96 5.58 -1.28 -5.39
N THR A 97 6.87 -1.63 -5.31
CA THR A 97 7.86 -1.27 -6.33
C THR A 97 7.45 -1.81 -7.70
N MET A 98 7.10 -3.10 -7.79
CA MET A 98 6.66 -3.71 -9.04
C MET A 98 5.41 -3.03 -9.60
N LEU A 99 4.42 -2.73 -8.75
CA LEU A 99 3.19 -2.05 -9.17
C LEU A 99 3.48 -0.64 -9.70
N VAL A 100 4.24 0.18 -8.96
CA VAL A 100 4.55 1.55 -9.36
C VAL A 100 5.20 1.59 -10.75
N TYR A 101 6.17 0.71 -11.04
CA TYR A 101 6.78 0.62 -12.36
C TYR A 101 5.84 0.07 -13.45
N ASN A 102 4.97 -0.89 -13.11
CA ASN A 102 4.01 -1.43 -14.07
C ASN A 102 2.90 -0.43 -14.45
N ILE A 103 2.66 0.56 -13.59
CA ILE A 103 1.63 1.61 -13.77
C ILE A 103 2.20 2.81 -14.54
N GLU A 104 3.47 3.17 -14.35
CA GLU A 104 4.12 4.29 -15.03
C GLU A 104 3.90 4.24 -16.56
N GLY A 105 3.31 5.30 -17.12
CA GLY A 105 2.99 5.43 -18.53
C GLY A 105 1.90 4.48 -19.05
N ASN A 106 1.19 3.76 -18.17
CA ASN A 106 0.24 2.73 -18.54
C ASN A 106 -1.20 3.10 -18.19
N ASP A 107 -1.87 3.81 -19.10
CA ASP A 107 -3.26 4.26 -18.92
C ASP A 107 -4.30 3.12 -18.88
N ASN A 108 -3.91 1.86 -19.06
CA ASN A 108 -4.83 0.71 -18.92
C ASN A 108 -5.32 0.53 -17.48
N TYR A 109 -4.65 1.14 -16.50
CA TYR A 109 -5.14 1.22 -15.12
C TYR A 109 -6.12 2.38 -14.91
N GLY A 110 -6.31 3.25 -15.91
CA GLY A 110 -7.12 4.45 -15.85
C GLY A 110 -6.26 5.70 -15.64
N GLU A 111 -6.39 6.66 -16.56
CA GLU A 111 -5.56 7.89 -16.63
C GLU A 111 -5.46 8.62 -15.28
N ALA A 112 -6.58 8.76 -14.55
CA ALA A 112 -6.60 9.44 -13.26
C ALA A 112 -5.79 8.70 -12.18
N PHE A 113 -5.84 7.36 -12.17
CA PHE A 113 -5.08 6.53 -11.25
C PHE A 113 -3.60 6.54 -11.62
N THR A 114 -3.28 6.31 -12.89
CA THR A 114 -1.91 6.35 -13.43
C THR A 114 -1.22 7.69 -13.12
N THR A 115 -1.87 8.81 -13.44
CA THR A 115 -1.35 10.15 -13.16
C THR A 115 -1.13 10.39 -11.65
N ALA A 116 -2.02 9.87 -10.81
CA ALA A 116 -1.89 10.01 -9.36
C ALA A 116 -0.70 9.22 -8.80
N VAL A 117 -0.46 8.01 -9.33
CA VAL A 117 0.70 7.17 -8.96
C VAL A 117 2.00 7.84 -9.41
N GLU A 118 2.08 8.29 -10.66
CA GLU A 118 3.27 8.98 -11.18
C GLU A 118 3.61 10.23 -10.36
N HIS A 119 2.61 11.03 -10.01
CA HIS A 119 2.81 12.23 -9.20
C HIS A 119 3.28 11.91 -7.78
N GLU A 120 2.65 10.96 -7.10
CA GLU A 120 2.96 10.67 -5.70
C GLU A 120 4.30 9.95 -5.52
N PHE A 121 4.66 9.10 -6.49
CA PHE A 121 5.89 8.30 -6.47
C PHE A 121 7.00 8.87 -7.37
N GLU A 122 6.86 10.12 -7.84
CA GLU A 122 7.80 10.78 -8.77
C GLU A 122 9.27 10.67 -8.30
N ALA A 123 9.53 10.98 -7.03
CA ALA A 123 10.88 10.93 -6.46
C ALA A 123 11.48 9.52 -6.49
N PHE A 124 10.65 8.49 -6.28
CA PHE A 124 11.08 7.09 -6.34
C PHE A 124 11.42 6.69 -7.79
N LEU A 125 10.53 7.00 -8.74
CA LEU A 125 10.72 6.72 -10.17
C LEU A 125 11.98 7.40 -10.74
N GLN A 126 12.22 8.67 -10.36
CA GLN A 126 13.40 9.42 -10.80
C GLN A 126 14.70 8.89 -10.20
N SER A 127 14.68 8.38 -8.96
CA SER A 127 15.88 7.91 -8.26
C SER A 127 16.56 6.72 -8.94
N GLN A 128 15.82 5.90 -9.69
CA GLN A 128 16.35 4.71 -10.37
C GLN A 128 16.72 4.95 -11.84
N SER A 129 16.31 6.10 -12.41
CA SER A 129 16.66 6.49 -13.79
C SER A 129 18.11 6.99 -13.94
N ILE A 130 18.84 7.19 -12.83
CA ILE A 130 20.21 7.73 -12.82
C ILE A 130 21.29 6.62 -12.93
N ASN A 131 20.90 5.34 -12.97
CA ASN A 131 21.83 4.20 -13.03
C ASN A 131 22.07 3.64 -14.45
N TYR A 132 22.13 4.50 -15.47
CA TYR A 132 22.55 4.12 -16.84
C TYR A 132 23.51 5.13 -17.48
#